data_AF-A0A3M1NR99-F1
#
_entry.id   AF-A0A3M1NR99-F1
#
_cell.length_a   1.000
_cell.length_b   1.000
_cell.length_c   1.000
_cell.angle_alpha   90.00
_cell.angle_beta   90.00
_cell.angle_gamma   90.00
#
_symmetry.space_group_name_H-M   'P 1'
#
loop_
_entity.id
_entity.type
_entity.pdbx_description
1 polymer ?
#
loop_
_entity_poly.entity_id
_entity_poly.type
_entity_poly.pdbx_seq_one_letter_code
_entity_poly.pdbx_strand_id
1 'polypeptide(L)'
;MLAGCGSSSFLGRRVDNFTAYYNTFYNARKAYERGVKSLERDNVPVDRTRYLPVFSDPDRAPRSQDFADAIKKSADVLRDHPTSKWADDALLLIGKSYFYQQNYVGAEQKFREVIDLGSDLEDEARFWLARTLIASQAYDEAAAHL
;
A
#
# COMPACT_ATOMS: atom_id res chain seq x y z
N MET A 1 -43.03 7.05 6.81
CA MET A 1 -41.69 6.49 7.09
C MET A 1 -40.95 6.39 5.76
N LEU A 2 -40.05 7.33 5.47
CA LEU A 2 -39.33 7.38 4.20
C LEU A 2 -38.18 6.37 4.24
N ALA A 3 -38.16 5.47 3.26
CA ALA A 3 -37.17 4.41 3.12
C ALA A 3 -35.76 4.99 3.09
N GLY A 4 -34.92 4.55 4.02
CA GLY A 4 -33.52 4.94 4.09
C GLY A 4 -32.76 4.35 2.91
N CYS A 5 -32.25 5.21 2.03
CA CYS A 5 -31.17 4.85 1.10
C CYS A 5 -29.88 4.67 1.89
N GLY A 6 -29.76 3.54 2.58
CA GLY A 6 -28.51 3.11 3.19
C GLY A 6 -27.56 2.58 2.12
N SER A 7 -26.28 2.91 2.25
CA SER A 7 -25.15 2.31 1.53
C SER A 7 -25.12 0.76 1.63
N SER A 8 -25.96 0.18 2.48
CA SER A 8 -26.17 -1.26 2.68
C SER A 8 -26.96 -1.96 1.57
N SER A 9 -27.63 -1.24 0.66
CA SER A 9 -28.35 -1.87 -0.46
C SER A 9 -27.38 -2.35 -1.56
N PHE A 10 -27.74 -3.43 -2.28
CA PHE A 10 -26.91 -4.01 -3.34
C PHE A 10 -26.52 -3.00 -4.45
N LEU A 11 -27.47 -2.12 -4.83
CA LEU A 11 -27.19 -1.04 -5.78
C LEU A 11 -26.31 0.05 -5.15
N GLY A 12 -26.54 0.41 -3.89
CA GLY A 12 -25.70 1.34 -3.14
C GLY A 12 -24.23 0.90 -3.08
N ARG A 13 -23.97 -0.38 -2.76
CA ARG A 13 -22.61 -0.94 -2.71
C ARG A 13 -21.90 -0.93 -4.07
N ARG A 14 -22.62 -1.15 -5.18
CA ARG A 14 -22.02 -1.08 -6.53
C ARG A 14 -21.61 0.33 -6.92
N VAL A 15 -22.45 1.32 -6.61
CA VAL A 15 -22.14 2.73 -6.87
C VAL A 15 -20.96 3.18 -5.99
N ASP A 16 -20.96 2.81 -4.71
CA ASP A 16 -19.87 3.11 -3.77
C ASP A 16 -18.53 2.55 -4.27
N ASN A 17 -18.48 1.28 -4.68
CA ASN A 17 -17.29 0.65 -5.25
C ASN A 17 -16.80 1.33 -6.56
N PHE A 18 -17.71 1.81 -7.40
CA PHE A 18 -17.36 2.50 -8.65
C PHE A 18 -16.76 3.88 -8.35
N THR A 19 -17.42 4.65 -7.48
CA THR A 19 -16.99 5.97 -7.01
C THR A 19 -15.62 5.88 -6.33
N ALA A 20 -15.46 4.95 -5.38
CA ALA A 20 -14.20 4.74 -4.67
C ALA A 20 -13.03 4.43 -5.62
N TYR A 21 -13.26 3.61 -6.66
CA TYR A 21 -12.21 3.26 -7.62
C TYR A 21 -11.84 4.42 -8.54
N TYR A 22 -12.80 4.91 -9.32
CA TYR A 22 -12.51 5.81 -10.42
C TYR A 22 -12.20 7.23 -9.93
N ASN A 23 -12.77 7.64 -8.80
CA ASN A 23 -12.49 8.96 -8.27
C ASN A 23 -11.19 8.98 -7.46
N THR A 24 -10.84 7.90 -6.75
CA THR A 24 -9.82 7.98 -5.70
C THR A 24 -8.76 6.87 -5.76
N PHE A 25 -9.14 5.58 -5.67
CA PHE A 25 -8.17 4.49 -5.55
C PHE A 25 -7.29 4.31 -6.81
N TYR A 26 -7.85 4.46 -8.01
CA TYR A 26 -7.08 4.40 -9.25
C TYR A 26 -5.93 5.42 -9.26
N ASN A 27 -6.22 6.64 -8.79
CA ASN A 27 -5.23 7.71 -8.71
C ASN A 27 -4.18 7.45 -7.62
N ALA A 28 -4.57 6.80 -6.52
CA ALA A 28 -3.64 6.35 -5.48
C ALA A 28 -2.65 5.31 -6.06
N ARG A 29 -3.15 4.29 -6.74
CA ARG A 29 -2.32 3.25 -7.38
C ARG A 29 -1.39 3.86 -8.42
N LYS A 30 -1.89 4.77 -9.27
CA LYS A 30 -1.07 5.47 -10.26
C LYS A 30 0.04 6.32 -9.63
N ALA A 31 -0.22 6.95 -8.50
CA ALA A 31 0.81 7.68 -7.76
C ALA A 31 1.89 6.72 -7.26
N TYR A 32 1.50 5.64 -6.58
CA TYR A 32 2.45 4.62 -6.13
C TYR A 32 3.31 4.05 -7.28
N GLU A 33 2.69 3.68 -8.41
CA GLU A 33 3.39 3.19 -9.61
C GLU A 33 4.44 4.20 -10.13
N ARG A 34 4.12 5.51 -10.14
CA ARG A 34 5.08 6.55 -10.52
C ARG A 34 6.23 6.67 -9.52
N GLY A 35 5.92 6.59 -8.23
CA GLY A 35 6.92 6.55 -7.16
C GLY A 35 7.91 5.42 -7.38
N VAL A 36 7.44 4.19 -7.56
CA VAL A 36 8.29 3.02 -7.84
C VAL A 36 9.12 3.21 -9.11
N LYS A 37 8.49 3.67 -10.21
CA LYS A 37 9.18 3.89 -11.49
C LYS A 37 10.26 4.98 -11.40
N SER A 38 10.09 5.97 -10.53
CA SER A 38 11.13 6.99 -10.30
C SER A 38 12.41 6.38 -9.72
N LEU A 39 12.30 5.32 -8.92
CA LEU A 39 13.46 4.60 -8.34
C LEU A 39 14.26 3.82 -9.38
N GLU A 40 13.60 3.39 -10.46
CA GLU A 40 14.22 2.64 -11.57
C GLU A 40 14.94 3.56 -12.56
N ARG A 41 14.58 4.85 -12.60
CA ARG A 41 15.08 5.82 -13.58
C ARG A 41 16.36 6.51 -13.19
N ASP A 42 16.80 6.36 -11.94
CA ASP A 42 18.10 6.88 -11.55
C ASP A 42 19.16 6.09 -12.32
N ASN A 43 19.90 6.79 -13.19
CA ASN A 43 21.03 6.29 -13.99
C ASN A 43 22.22 5.90 -13.10
N VAL A 44 21.98 5.06 -12.10
CA VAL A 44 23.01 4.53 -11.23
C VAL A 44 23.82 3.53 -12.06
N PRO A 45 25.15 3.71 -12.17
CA PRO A 45 25.99 2.72 -12.82
C PRO A 45 25.74 1.35 -12.19
N VAL A 46 25.40 0.37 -13.01
CA VAL A 46 25.22 -1.00 -12.54
C VAL A 46 26.58 -1.53 -12.10
N ASP A 47 26.78 -1.59 -10.78
CA ASP A 47 27.95 -2.23 -10.20
C ASP A 47 27.83 -3.75 -10.39
N ARG A 48 28.49 -4.27 -11.43
CA ARG A 48 28.52 -5.70 -11.77
C ARG A 48 29.33 -6.55 -10.78
N THR A 49 29.98 -5.93 -9.79
CA THR A 49 30.70 -6.64 -8.73
C THR A 49 29.82 -7.00 -7.55
N ARG A 50 28.57 -6.47 -7.51
CA ARG A 50 27.58 -6.78 -6.49
C ARG A 50 26.41 -7.56 -7.09
N TYR A 51 25.78 -8.39 -6.26
CA TYR A 51 24.52 -9.02 -6.64
C TYR A 51 23.45 -7.96 -6.88
N LEU A 52 22.77 -8.07 -8.01
CA LEU A 52 21.62 -7.23 -8.32
C LEU A 52 20.47 -7.60 -7.38
N PRO A 53 19.96 -6.65 -6.57
CA PRO A 53 18.82 -6.93 -5.74
C PRO A 53 17.58 -7.16 -6.63
N VAL A 54 16.79 -8.17 -6.31
CA VAL A 54 15.53 -8.47 -7.02
C VAL A 54 14.51 -7.34 -6.81
N PHE A 55 14.60 -6.65 -5.67
CA PHE A 55 13.71 -5.54 -5.30
C PHE A 55 14.47 -4.21 -5.20
N SER A 56 13.80 -3.12 -5.57
CA SER A 56 14.35 -1.77 -5.43
C SER A 56 14.60 -1.42 -3.96
N ASP A 57 15.75 -0.81 -3.71
CA ASP A 57 16.20 -0.40 -2.39
C ASP A 57 15.44 0.86 -1.92
N PRO A 58 14.74 0.83 -0.76
CA PRO A 58 14.06 2.00 -0.21
C PRO A 58 15.01 3.15 0.13
N ASP A 59 16.31 2.93 0.32
CA ASP A 59 17.31 4.00 0.52
C ASP A 59 17.42 4.97 -0.67
N ARG A 60 16.89 4.57 -1.83
CA ARG A 60 16.84 5.40 -3.04
C ARG A 60 15.54 6.19 -3.18
N ALA A 61 14.55 5.91 -2.33
CA ALA A 61 13.23 6.52 -2.36
C ALA A 61 12.96 7.80 -1.51
N PRO A 62 13.88 8.45 -0.76
CA PRO A 62 13.47 9.27 0.38
C PRO A 62 12.63 10.53 0.11
N ARG A 63 12.33 10.92 -1.14
CA ARG A 63 11.61 12.18 -1.42
C ARG A 63 10.61 12.13 -2.58
N SER A 64 10.12 10.96 -2.97
CA SER A 64 9.09 10.92 -4.00
C SER A 64 7.74 11.39 -3.45
N GLN A 65 7.32 12.60 -3.85
CA GLN A 65 5.99 13.16 -3.57
C GLN A 65 4.87 12.18 -3.96
N ASP A 66 5.13 11.31 -4.93
CA ASP A 66 4.18 10.29 -5.39
C ASP A 66 3.76 9.31 -4.28
N PHE A 67 4.65 8.93 -3.35
CA PHE A 67 4.26 8.06 -2.23
C PHE A 67 3.37 8.80 -1.22
N ALA A 68 3.64 10.08 -0.95
CA ALA A 68 2.77 10.90 -0.11
C ALA A 68 1.38 11.08 -0.75
N ASP A 69 1.36 11.25 -2.07
CA ASP A 69 0.14 11.34 -2.86
C ASP A 69 -0.67 10.03 -2.86
N ALA A 70 0.01 8.88 -2.93
CA ALA A 70 -0.60 7.56 -2.82
C ALA A 70 -1.22 7.35 -1.44
N ILE A 71 -0.50 7.73 -0.37
CA ILE A 71 -1.01 7.66 1.01
C ILE A 71 -2.26 8.52 1.17
N LYS A 72 -2.20 9.79 0.75
CA LYS A 72 -3.33 10.73 0.90
C LYS A 72 -4.59 10.19 0.22
N LYS A 73 -4.47 9.77 -1.04
CA LYS A 73 -5.63 9.28 -1.81
C LYS A 73 -6.15 7.95 -1.26
N SER A 74 -5.28 7.07 -0.80
CA SER A 74 -5.71 5.82 -0.15
C SER A 74 -6.44 6.09 1.17
N ALA A 75 -5.96 7.06 1.97
CA ALA A 75 -6.63 7.49 3.19
C ALA A 75 -8.01 8.09 2.90
N ASP A 76 -8.17 8.83 1.81
CA ASP A 76 -9.47 9.32 1.36
C ASP A 76 -10.44 8.16 1.03
N VAL A 77 -9.96 7.06 0.42
CA VAL A 77 -10.78 5.84 0.21
C VAL A 77 -11.24 5.25 1.55
N LEU A 78 -10.33 5.09 2.51
CA LEU A 78 -10.66 4.53 3.83
C LEU A 78 -11.66 5.40 4.61
N ARG A 79 -11.54 6.74 4.49
CA ARG A 79 -12.44 7.69 5.16
C ARG A 79 -13.82 7.72 4.52
N ASP A 80 -13.87 7.85 3.20
CA ASP A 80 -15.11 8.16 2.48
C ASP A 80 -15.86 6.89 2.04
N HIS A 81 -15.14 5.76 1.91
CA HIS A 81 -15.66 4.49 1.40
C HIS A 81 -15.17 3.27 2.22
N PRO A 82 -15.34 3.24 3.56
CA PRO A 82 -14.76 2.21 4.43
C PRO A 82 -15.28 0.79 4.17
N THR A 83 -16.47 0.64 3.57
CA THR A 83 -17.07 -0.67 3.23
C THR A 83 -16.85 -1.07 1.77
N SER A 84 -16.11 -0.27 1.02
CA SER A 84 -15.80 -0.53 -0.37
C SER A 84 -14.86 -1.71 -0.49
N LYS A 85 -14.99 -2.47 -1.58
CA LYS A 85 -14.08 -3.58 -1.89
C LYS A 85 -12.61 -3.15 -2.06
N TRP A 86 -12.36 -1.84 -2.20
CA TRP A 86 -11.02 -1.25 -2.36
C TRP A 86 -10.42 -0.73 -1.05
N ALA A 87 -11.13 -0.88 0.09
CA ALA A 87 -10.64 -0.41 1.38
C ALA A 87 -9.35 -1.17 1.76
N ASP A 88 -9.38 -2.50 1.70
CA ASP A 88 -8.21 -3.34 2.00
C ASP A 88 -7.04 -3.05 1.05
N ASP A 89 -7.32 -2.86 -0.25
CA ASP A 89 -6.31 -2.48 -1.24
C ASP A 89 -5.68 -1.12 -0.92
N ALA A 90 -6.49 -0.13 -0.51
CA ALA A 90 -6.02 1.19 -0.11
C ALA A 90 -5.15 1.10 1.14
N LEU A 91 -5.54 0.28 2.11
CA LEU A 91 -4.77 0.03 3.33
C LEU A 91 -3.40 -0.58 3.02
N LEU A 92 -3.37 -1.61 2.17
CA LEU A 92 -2.14 -2.24 1.70
C LEU A 92 -1.24 -1.25 0.96
N LEU A 93 -1.81 -0.38 0.13
CA LEU A 93 -1.07 0.61 -0.64
C LEU A 93 -0.43 1.70 0.25
N ILE A 94 -1.09 2.06 1.37
CA ILE A 94 -0.50 2.94 2.39
C ILE A 94 0.73 2.28 3.00
N GLY A 95 0.63 1.00 3.41
CA GLY A 95 1.76 0.25 3.98
C GLY A 95 2.96 0.19 3.02
N LYS A 96 2.71 -0.15 1.75
CA LYS A 96 3.76 -0.16 0.71
C LYS A 96 4.40 1.20 0.51
N SER A 97 3.60 2.27 0.55
CA SER A 97 4.11 3.64 0.42
C SER A 97 4.95 4.07 1.63
N TYR A 98 4.53 3.71 2.85
CA TYR A 98 5.32 3.93 4.05
C TYR A 98 6.66 3.19 4.04
N PHE A 99 6.68 1.95 3.53
CA PHE A 99 7.93 1.19 3.36
C PHE A 99 8.94 1.97 2.50
N TYR A 100 8.51 2.50 1.36
CA TYR A 100 9.39 3.31 0.50
C TYR A 100 9.73 4.69 1.08
N GLN A 101 8.91 5.23 1.97
CA GLN A 101 9.26 6.42 2.76
C GLN A 101 10.17 6.10 3.96
N GLN A 102 10.60 4.85 4.12
CA GLN A 102 11.34 4.35 5.30
C GLN A 102 10.59 4.55 6.63
N ASN A 103 9.29 4.81 6.58
CA ASN A 103 8.44 4.81 7.76
C ASN A 103 8.07 3.36 8.09
N TYR A 104 9.05 2.57 8.52
CA TYR A 104 8.89 1.14 8.75
C TYR A 104 7.87 0.84 9.84
N VAL A 105 7.80 1.68 10.88
CA VAL A 105 6.79 1.56 11.96
C VAL A 105 5.38 1.71 11.39
N GLY A 106 5.15 2.75 10.56
CA GLY A 106 3.86 2.94 9.91
C GLY A 106 3.53 1.84 8.89
N ALA A 107 4.53 1.37 8.15
CA ALA A 107 4.37 0.28 7.18
C ALA A 107 3.95 -1.02 7.87
N GLU A 108 4.69 -1.42 8.91
CA GLU A 108 4.40 -2.60 9.72
C GLU A 108 2.98 -2.56 10.26
N GLN A 109 2.59 -1.45 10.90
CA GLN A 109 1.24 -1.30 11.46
C GLN A 109 0.18 -1.57 10.38
N LYS A 110 0.35 -0.98 9.19
CA LYS A 110 -0.63 -1.12 8.11
C LYS A 110 -0.67 -2.52 7.52
N PHE A 111 0.46 -3.22 7.43
CA PHE A 111 0.47 -4.61 6.99
C PHE A 111 -0.18 -5.54 8.01
N ARG A 112 0.05 -5.33 9.32
CA ARG A 112 -0.65 -6.09 10.37
C ARG A 112 -2.16 -5.86 10.31
N GLU A 113 -2.61 -4.62 10.11
CA GLU A 113 -4.04 -4.33 9.92
C GLU A 113 -4.63 -5.09 8.70
N VAL A 114 -3.91 -5.19 7.57
CA VAL A 114 -4.38 -6.00 6.41
C VAL A 114 -4.43 -7.49 6.73
N ILE A 115 -3.44 -8.01 7.45
CA ILE A 115 -3.40 -9.42 7.86
C ILE A 115 -4.58 -9.75 8.78
N ASP A 116 -4.90 -8.86 9.72
CA ASP A 116 -6.00 -9.05 10.66
C ASP A 116 -7.39 -9.06 9.97
N LEU A 117 -7.50 -8.48 8.78
CA LEU A 117 -8.72 -8.56 7.96
C LEU A 117 -8.94 -9.96 7.36
N GLY A 118 -7.88 -10.78 7.22
CA GLY A 118 -7.96 -12.14 6.67
C GLY A 118 -8.52 -12.19 5.24
N SER A 119 -8.26 -11.16 4.43
CA SER A 119 -8.69 -11.09 3.04
C SER A 119 -7.68 -11.73 2.08
N ASP A 120 -8.01 -11.81 0.79
CA ASP A 120 -7.13 -12.36 -0.26
C ASP A 120 -5.77 -11.60 -0.39
N LEU A 121 -5.61 -10.49 0.32
CA LEU A 121 -4.39 -9.69 0.39
C LEU A 121 -3.44 -10.11 1.52
N GLU A 122 -3.83 -11.06 2.38
CA GLU A 122 -3.06 -11.47 3.55
C GLU A 122 -1.62 -11.91 3.18
N ASP A 123 -1.47 -12.78 2.20
CA ASP A 123 -0.15 -13.30 1.77
C ASP A 123 0.75 -12.17 1.26
N GLU A 124 0.18 -11.23 0.49
CA GLU A 124 0.93 -10.06 0.03
C GLU A 124 1.31 -9.16 1.20
N ALA A 125 0.42 -8.93 2.15
CA ALA A 125 0.71 -8.14 3.34
C ALA A 125 1.80 -8.79 4.20
N ARG A 126 1.78 -10.12 4.39
CA ARG A 126 2.83 -10.88 5.10
C ARG A 126 4.18 -10.74 4.41
N PHE A 127 4.21 -10.87 3.08
CA PHE A 127 5.42 -10.66 2.30
C PHE A 127 6.01 -9.26 2.50
N TRP A 128 5.18 -8.22 2.43
CA TRP A 128 5.63 -6.85 2.67
C TRP A 128 6.00 -6.55 4.13
N LEU A 129 5.32 -7.18 5.08
CA LEU A 129 5.68 -7.13 6.50
C LEU A 129 7.07 -7.73 6.73
N ALA A 130 7.34 -8.92 6.20
CA ALA A 130 8.65 -9.56 6.30
C ALA A 130 9.76 -8.65 5.71
N ARG A 131 9.51 -8.04 4.55
CA ARG A 131 10.44 -7.05 3.96
C ARG A 131 10.67 -5.84 4.86
N THR A 132 9.62 -5.34 5.49
CA THR A 132 9.68 -4.20 6.42
C THR A 132 10.52 -4.54 7.65
N LEU A 133 10.31 -5.71 8.24
CA LEU A 133 11.06 -6.20 9.40
C LEU A 133 12.54 -6.43 9.07
N ILE A 134 12.86 -6.97 7.89
CA ILE A 134 14.24 -7.08 7.42
C ILE A 134 14.88 -5.69 7.26
N ALA A 135 14.18 -4.75 6.64
CA ALA A 135 14.68 -3.39 6.42
C ALA A 135 14.88 -2.62 7.73
N SER A 136 14.06 -2.88 8.76
CA SER A 136 14.19 -2.31 10.10
C SER A 136 15.19 -3.06 11.01
N GLN A 137 15.87 -4.09 10.49
CA GLN A 137 16.82 -4.95 11.23
C GLN A 137 16.17 -5.83 12.32
N ALA A 138 14.85 -6.01 12.30
CA ALA A 138 14.10 -6.90 13.18
C ALA A 138 14.08 -8.34 12.62
N TYR A 139 15.25 -8.98 12.53
CA TYR A 139 15.43 -10.26 11.84
C TYR A 139 14.67 -11.43 12.48
N ASP A 140 14.58 -11.48 13.81
CA ASP A 140 13.88 -12.56 14.54
C ASP A 140 12.37 -12.53 14.28
N GLU A 141 11.78 -11.33 14.20
CA GLU A 141 10.37 -11.16 13.87
C GLU A 141 10.09 -11.43 12.39
N ALA A 142 11.02 -11.08 11.49
CA ALA A 142 10.86 -11.33 10.06
C ALA A 142 10.72 -12.82 9.73
N ALA A 143 11.45 -13.69 10.42
CA ALA A 143 11.43 -15.14 10.19
C ALA A 143 10.08 -15.80 10.50
N ALA A 144 9.23 -15.18 11.32
CA ALA A 144 7.89 -15.69 11.66
C ALA A 144 6.84 -15.44 10.55
N HIS A 145 7.19 -14.64 9.54
CA HIS A 145 6.28 -14.18 8.48
C HIS A 145 6.67 -14.69 7.07
N LEU A 146 7.69 -15.55 6.97
CA LEU A 146 8.13 -16.24 5.75
C LEU A 146 7.65 -17.70 5.75
#